data_AF-A0A9E2Y9F9-F1
#
_entry.id   AF-A0A9E2Y9F9-F1
#
_cell.length_a   1.000
_cell.length_b   1.000
_cell.length_c   1.000
_cell.angle_alpha   90.00
_cell.angle_beta   90.00
_cell.angle_gamma   90.00
#
_symmetry.space_group_name_H-M   'P 1'
#
loop_
_entity.id
_entity.type
_entity.pdbx_description
1 polymer ?
#
loop_
_entity_poly.entity_id
_entity_poly.type
_entity_poly.pdbx_seq_one_letter_code
_entity_poly.pdbx_strand_id
1 'polypeptide(L)'
;MPQNQSRARSRRIILASAIQDIGLQPLERRVMFTSTPDTVLTLSMRKELLADWNGPNKAQLTADLAGHHNTQFDNDLLSYMQSRTNATFYFTPSQISDDLSYIQTYIGTSDITNSANDAVNHLFPASPGAGSDTLQLPAGDINWLGTTQGDTSKYQSLNRQAWWQNLATAYRLTGNTNYSTELTNELASWSAQNPALVDANTWSQHAPSWSLLDTSIRAVNWTWAYSLMIGTSGWTAEANTLFLVKMAETGQFLDAATPYALNDNRAIEQYQGLDYIATLFPEFTSASTWNTFAHKELFSAMNQQIYPDGSDREQAPGYAGVVLNNLLDTKLLDQDNGYNWNSTQSDLLTTGVTAYMQMLSPNGDRAA
;
A
#
# COMPACT_ATOMS: atom_id res chain seq x y z
N MET A 1 -39.59 26.49 -67.05
CA MET A 1 -38.11 26.52 -67.10
C MET A 1 -37.69 27.79 -66.38
N PRO A 2 -36.93 27.76 -65.27
CA PRO A 2 -35.54 27.27 -65.20
C PRO A 2 -35.26 26.39 -63.94
N GLN A 3 -34.48 25.30 -63.98
CA GLN A 3 -33.00 25.20 -63.85
C GLN A 3 -32.34 26.24 -62.92
N ASN A 4 -31.92 25.79 -61.71
CA ASN A 4 -30.72 26.19 -60.94
C ASN A 4 -30.91 26.20 -59.41
N GLN A 5 -31.28 25.07 -58.79
CA GLN A 5 -31.16 24.94 -57.31
C GLN A 5 -30.62 23.57 -56.79
N SER A 6 -30.10 22.67 -57.63
CA SER A 6 -29.67 21.34 -57.14
C SER A 6 -28.15 21.07 -57.11
N ARG A 7 -27.29 22.10 -57.23
CA ARG A 7 -25.82 21.90 -57.18
C ARG A 7 -25.08 22.57 -56.01
N ALA A 8 -25.78 23.20 -55.07
CA ALA A 8 -25.16 23.83 -53.89
C ALA A 8 -25.29 23.02 -52.58
N ARG A 9 -26.06 21.93 -52.53
CA ARG A 9 -26.24 21.12 -51.30
C ARG A 9 -25.37 19.86 -51.21
N SER A 10 -24.74 19.42 -52.29
CA SER A 10 -24.00 18.14 -52.31
C SER A 10 -22.49 18.26 -52.02
N ARG A 11 -21.96 19.45 -51.68
CA ARG A 11 -20.56 19.61 -51.22
C ARG A 11 -20.40 19.91 -49.73
N ARG A 12 -21.51 20.07 -48.98
CA ARG A 12 -21.46 20.23 -47.51
C ARG A 12 -21.59 18.92 -46.72
N ILE A 13 -21.86 17.80 -47.39
CA ILE A 13 -22.01 16.50 -46.73
C ILE A 13 -20.73 15.64 -46.82
N ILE A 14 -19.79 15.95 -47.72
CA ILE A 14 -18.55 15.17 -47.88
C ILE A 14 -17.37 15.74 -47.05
N LEU A 15 -17.49 16.94 -46.50
CA LEU A 15 -16.48 17.51 -45.57
C LEU A 15 -16.81 17.31 -44.08
N ALA A 16 -18.02 16.81 -43.75
CA ALA A 16 -18.41 16.50 -42.38
C ALA A 16 -18.04 15.07 -41.94
N SER A 17 -17.77 14.16 -42.89
CA SER A 17 -17.41 12.76 -42.62
C SER A 17 -15.91 12.47 -42.69
N ALA A 18 -15.06 13.48 -42.87
CA ALA A 18 -13.60 13.34 -42.92
C ALA A 18 -12.88 14.01 -41.73
N ILE A 19 -13.63 14.52 -40.75
CA ILE A 19 -13.09 15.08 -39.50
C ILE A 19 -13.35 14.13 -38.30
N GLN A 20 -14.07 13.02 -38.51
CA GLN A 20 -14.34 12.01 -37.48
C GLN A 20 -13.21 11.00 -37.25
N ASP A 21 -12.11 11.06 -38.02
CA ASP A 21 -11.01 10.09 -37.97
C ASP A 21 -9.65 10.70 -37.58
N ILE A 22 -9.65 11.89 -36.98
CA ILE A 22 -8.56 12.26 -36.09
C ILE A 22 -9.09 11.94 -34.71
N GLY A 23 -8.77 10.74 -34.22
CA GLY A 23 -8.91 10.37 -32.82
C GLY A 23 -8.08 11.29 -31.95
N LEU A 24 -8.52 12.54 -31.79
CA LEU A 24 -8.25 13.30 -30.59
C LEU A 24 -9.05 12.57 -29.52
N GLN A 25 -8.41 11.57 -28.91
CA GLN A 25 -8.75 11.19 -27.56
C GLN A 25 -8.94 12.50 -26.80
N PRO A 26 -10.06 12.68 -26.06
CA PRO A 26 -10.24 13.90 -25.26
C PRO A 26 -8.93 14.08 -24.52
N LEU A 27 -8.26 15.22 -24.73
CA LEU A 27 -6.95 15.53 -24.15
C LEU A 27 -6.96 14.94 -22.75
N GLU A 28 -6.35 13.76 -22.59
CA GLU A 28 -6.08 13.25 -21.26
C GLU A 28 -5.30 14.40 -20.70
N ARG A 29 -5.90 15.10 -19.73
CA ARG A 29 -5.18 16.07 -18.95
C ARG A 29 -4.08 15.21 -18.36
N ARG A 30 -2.92 15.14 -19.01
CA ARG A 30 -1.80 14.37 -18.52
C ARG A 30 -1.41 15.15 -17.29
N VAL A 31 -1.99 14.69 -16.19
CA VAL A 31 -1.72 15.14 -14.85
C VAL A 31 -0.34 14.58 -14.57
N MET A 32 0.68 15.24 -15.10
CA MET A 32 2.06 14.83 -14.89
C MET A 32 2.39 15.25 -13.46
N PHE A 33 2.53 14.28 -12.57
CA PHE A 33 3.26 14.50 -11.34
C PHE A 33 4.63 15.05 -11.68
N THR A 34 5.10 16.03 -10.93
CA THR A 34 6.46 16.55 -11.11
C THR A 34 7.50 15.59 -10.56
N SER A 35 7.08 14.70 -9.66
CA SER A 35 7.93 13.71 -9.01
C SER A 35 7.66 12.31 -9.58
N THR A 36 8.69 11.70 -10.13
CA THR A 36 8.77 10.27 -10.49
C THR A 36 9.86 9.59 -9.65
N PRO A 37 9.84 8.24 -9.48
CA PRO A 37 10.79 7.57 -8.60
C PRO A 37 12.27 7.87 -8.91
N ASP A 38 12.63 7.97 -10.19
CA ASP A 38 13.99 8.32 -10.65
C ASP A 38 14.40 9.75 -10.29
N THR A 39 13.45 10.71 -10.29
CA THR A 39 13.72 12.11 -9.91
C THR A 39 13.89 12.30 -8.40
N VAL A 40 13.28 11.43 -7.59
CA VAL A 40 13.33 11.50 -6.12
C VAL A 40 14.54 10.72 -5.58
N LEU A 41 14.90 9.61 -6.22
CA LEU A 41 15.98 8.74 -5.75
C LEU A 41 17.36 9.36 -5.88
N THR A 42 17.94 9.73 -4.74
CA THR A 42 19.31 10.25 -4.68
C THR A 42 20.36 9.14 -4.48
N LEU A 43 21.63 9.49 -4.66
CA LEU A 43 22.74 8.61 -4.27
C LEU A 43 22.80 8.37 -2.76
N SER A 44 22.39 9.35 -1.93
CA SER A 44 22.37 9.20 -0.46
C SER A 44 21.41 8.11 -0.04
N MET A 45 20.18 8.15 -0.58
CA MET A 45 19.14 7.15 -0.27
C MET A 45 19.58 5.73 -0.62
N ARG A 46 20.24 5.52 -1.78
CA ARG A 46 20.79 4.21 -2.15
C ARG A 46 21.88 3.74 -1.19
N LYS A 47 22.74 4.65 -0.73
CA LYS A 47 23.79 4.33 0.24
C LYS A 47 23.22 4.01 1.63
N GLU A 48 22.20 4.75 2.06
CA GLU A 48 21.49 4.50 3.32
C GLU A 48 20.79 3.14 3.29
N LEU A 49 20.06 2.84 2.22
CA LEU A 49 19.47 1.51 2.01
C LEU A 49 20.55 0.41 2.03
N LEU A 50 21.65 0.58 1.29
CA LEU A 50 22.73 -0.42 1.24
C LEU A 50 23.40 -0.62 2.61
N ALA A 51 23.51 0.45 3.41
CA ALA A 51 24.05 0.35 4.77
C ALA A 51 23.18 -0.53 5.66
N ASP A 52 21.85 -0.42 5.53
CA ASP A 52 20.86 -1.24 6.23
C ASP A 52 20.58 -2.59 5.53
N TRP A 53 21.19 -2.87 4.38
CA TRP A 53 20.94 -4.11 3.63
C TRP A 53 21.91 -5.23 4.02
N ASN A 54 21.42 -6.46 4.22
CA ASN A 54 22.21 -7.66 4.51
C ASN A 54 21.83 -8.85 3.60
N GLY A 55 21.19 -8.58 2.46
CA GLY A 55 20.89 -9.59 1.45
C GLY A 55 22.14 -10.16 0.78
N PRO A 56 22.06 -11.36 0.17
CA PRO A 56 23.20 -12.05 -0.44
C PRO A 56 23.82 -11.30 -1.64
N ASN A 57 23.07 -10.37 -2.25
CA ASN A 57 23.54 -9.49 -3.31
C ASN A 57 24.28 -8.23 -2.82
N LYS A 58 24.47 -8.03 -1.50
CA LYS A 58 25.11 -6.82 -0.93
C LYS A 58 26.46 -6.49 -1.57
N ALA A 59 27.28 -7.50 -1.85
CA ALA A 59 28.60 -7.30 -2.45
C ALA A 59 28.51 -6.72 -3.87
N GLN A 60 27.56 -7.20 -4.67
CA GLN A 60 27.29 -6.68 -6.02
C GLN A 60 26.80 -5.24 -5.95
N LEU A 61 25.77 -4.97 -5.13
CA LEU A 61 25.21 -3.64 -4.92
C LEU A 61 26.28 -2.63 -4.44
N THR A 62 27.21 -3.08 -3.59
CA THR A 62 28.35 -2.27 -3.13
C THR A 62 29.27 -1.90 -4.30
N ALA A 63 29.56 -2.84 -5.19
CA ALA A 63 30.38 -2.59 -6.37
C ALA A 63 29.70 -1.61 -7.33
N ASP A 64 28.39 -1.72 -7.53
CA ASP A 64 27.62 -0.82 -8.40
C ASP A 64 27.70 0.63 -7.93
N LEU A 65 27.49 0.88 -6.63
CA LEU A 65 27.58 2.24 -6.08
C LEU A 65 29.02 2.78 -6.06
N ALA A 66 30.03 1.92 -5.82
CA ALA A 66 31.43 2.31 -5.90
C ALA A 66 31.85 2.70 -7.33
N GLY A 67 31.25 2.07 -8.34
CA GLY A 67 31.42 2.39 -9.76
C GLY A 67 30.58 3.57 -10.26
N HIS A 68 29.77 4.20 -9.40
CA HIS A 68 28.78 5.23 -9.79
C HIS A 68 27.70 4.73 -10.77
N HIS A 69 27.34 3.44 -10.72
CA HIS A 69 26.36 2.82 -11.60
C HIS A 69 24.96 2.73 -10.95
N ASN A 70 24.32 3.87 -10.68
CA ASN A 70 23.03 3.92 -9.97
C ASN A 70 21.93 3.08 -10.64
N THR A 71 21.81 3.15 -11.98
CA THR A 71 20.82 2.35 -12.72
C THR A 71 21.09 0.85 -12.63
N GLN A 72 22.36 0.44 -12.56
CA GLN A 72 22.71 -0.97 -12.39
C GLN A 72 22.32 -1.45 -11.00
N PHE A 73 22.63 -0.66 -9.96
CA PHE A 73 22.21 -0.93 -8.57
C PHE A 73 20.70 -1.16 -8.47
N ASP A 74 19.90 -0.26 -9.06
CA ASP A 74 18.44 -0.37 -8.99
C ASP A 74 17.93 -1.64 -9.68
N ASN A 75 18.51 -1.99 -10.85
CA ASN A 75 18.14 -3.18 -11.61
C ASN A 75 18.56 -4.48 -10.91
N ASP A 76 19.76 -4.52 -10.31
CA ASP A 76 20.26 -5.70 -9.58
C ASP A 76 19.49 -5.91 -8.28
N LEU A 77 19.08 -4.83 -7.62
CA LEU A 77 18.19 -4.90 -6.46
C LEU A 77 16.81 -5.43 -6.85
N LEU A 78 16.19 -4.90 -7.92
CA LEU A 78 14.91 -5.40 -8.41
C LEU A 78 14.99 -6.88 -8.82
N SER A 79 16.05 -7.26 -9.54
CA SER A 79 16.25 -8.64 -10.00
C SER A 79 16.37 -9.62 -8.83
N TYR A 80 17.08 -9.21 -7.76
CA TYR A 80 17.10 -9.97 -6.51
C TYR A 80 15.70 -10.08 -5.89
N MET A 81 14.98 -8.98 -5.75
CA MET A 81 13.65 -8.98 -5.12
C MET A 81 12.62 -9.82 -5.89
N GLN A 82 12.73 -9.91 -7.21
CA GLN A 82 11.87 -10.75 -8.05
C GLN A 82 12.19 -12.25 -7.96
N SER A 83 13.44 -12.61 -7.60
CA SER A 83 13.93 -13.99 -7.64
C SER A 83 14.16 -14.63 -6.27
N ARG A 84 14.20 -13.82 -5.21
CA ARG A 84 14.38 -14.31 -3.83
C ARG A 84 13.23 -15.22 -3.40
N THR A 85 13.52 -16.11 -2.45
CA THR A 85 12.57 -17.11 -1.93
C THR A 85 12.58 -17.20 -0.40
N ASN A 86 13.22 -16.23 0.26
CA ASN A 86 13.42 -16.18 1.71
C ASN A 86 12.30 -15.42 2.45
N ALA A 87 11.28 -14.95 1.72
CA ALA A 87 10.05 -14.41 2.28
C ALA A 87 8.88 -14.75 1.35
N THR A 88 7.73 -15.04 1.95
CA THR A 88 6.49 -15.44 1.25
C THR A 88 5.38 -14.48 1.67
N PHE A 89 4.69 -13.90 0.70
CA PHE A 89 3.41 -13.25 0.96
C PHE A 89 2.28 -14.29 0.87
N TYR A 90 1.05 -13.93 1.24
CA TYR A 90 -0.12 -14.84 1.23
C TYR A 90 -0.39 -15.57 -0.09
N PHE A 91 0.24 -15.12 -1.18
CA PHE A 91 0.22 -15.74 -2.48
C PHE A 91 1.61 -15.66 -3.14
N THR A 92 1.85 -16.56 -4.08
CA THR A 92 3.00 -16.51 -4.98
C THR A 92 2.64 -15.80 -6.29
N PRO A 93 3.61 -15.23 -7.02
CA PRO A 93 3.35 -14.61 -8.32
C PRO A 93 2.62 -15.50 -9.33
N SER A 94 2.81 -16.82 -9.25
CA SER A 94 2.13 -17.81 -10.10
C SER A 94 0.65 -18.00 -9.78
N GLN A 95 0.20 -17.72 -8.55
CA GLN A 95 -1.20 -17.91 -8.14
C GLN A 95 -2.10 -16.72 -8.53
N ILE A 96 -1.51 -15.52 -8.69
CA ILE A 96 -2.26 -14.27 -8.87
C ILE A 96 -3.26 -14.33 -10.05
N SER A 97 -2.91 -14.96 -11.18
CA SER A 97 -3.83 -15.05 -12.33
C SER A 97 -5.08 -15.88 -12.02
N ASP A 98 -4.90 -16.97 -11.28
CA ASP A 98 -6.00 -17.89 -10.92
C ASP A 98 -6.87 -17.24 -9.83
N ASP A 99 -6.25 -16.60 -8.83
CA ASP A 99 -6.94 -15.88 -7.77
C ASP A 99 -7.78 -14.73 -8.32
N LEU A 100 -7.23 -13.94 -9.24
CA LEU A 100 -7.99 -12.85 -9.87
C LEU A 100 -9.13 -13.36 -10.75
N SER A 101 -8.94 -14.50 -11.43
CA SER A 101 -10.02 -15.15 -12.21
C SER A 101 -11.14 -15.62 -11.29
N TYR A 102 -10.81 -16.16 -10.12
CA TYR A 102 -11.78 -16.54 -9.09
C TYR A 102 -12.55 -15.32 -8.58
N ILE A 103 -11.83 -14.25 -8.19
CA ILE A 103 -12.44 -13.00 -7.70
C ILE A 103 -13.38 -12.42 -8.76
N GLN A 104 -12.95 -12.33 -10.02
CA GLN A 104 -13.76 -11.82 -11.12
C GLN A 104 -15.03 -12.66 -11.35
N THR A 105 -14.94 -13.97 -11.20
CA THR A 105 -16.05 -14.89 -11.46
C THR A 105 -17.07 -14.94 -10.33
N TYR A 106 -16.61 -14.94 -9.08
CA TYR A 106 -17.47 -15.29 -7.93
C TYR A 106 -17.72 -14.14 -6.96
N ILE A 107 -16.89 -13.10 -6.97
CA ILE A 107 -16.99 -11.97 -6.02
C ILE A 107 -17.38 -10.69 -6.76
N GLY A 108 -16.72 -10.42 -7.88
CA GLY A 108 -16.85 -9.18 -8.65
C GLY A 108 -15.69 -8.22 -8.38
N THR A 109 -15.38 -7.39 -9.38
CA THR A 109 -14.21 -6.48 -9.36
C THR A 109 -14.57 -5.03 -9.62
N SER A 110 -15.86 -4.69 -9.74
CA SER A 110 -16.31 -3.33 -10.08
C SER A 110 -15.80 -2.31 -9.09
N ASP A 111 -15.90 -2.60 -7.79
CA ASP A 111 -15.54 -1.66 -6.72
C ASP A 111 -14.04 -1.39 -6.70
N ILE A 112 -13.24 -2.43 -6.98
CA ILE A 112 -11.78 -2.33 -7.14
C ILE A 112 -11.46 -1.40 -8.32
N THR A 113 -12.05 -1.66 -9.49
CA THR A 113 -11.79 -0.85 -10.69
C THR A 113 -12.32 0.57 -10.56
N ASN A 114 -13.46 0.78 -9.89
CA ASN A 114 -14.01 2.11 -9.64
C ASN A 114 -13.12 2.90 -8.69
N SER A 115 -12.69 2.30 -7.58
CA SER A 115 -11.76 2.94 -6.63
C SER A 115 -10.41 3.27 -7.29
N ALA A 116 -9.90 2.39 -8.16
CA ALA A 116 -8.67 2.67 -8.91
C ALA A 116 -8.85 3.81 -9.93
N ASN A 117 -10.01 3.88 -10.61
CA ASN A 117 -10.34 4.99 -11.49
C ASN A 117 -10.48 6.32 -10.71
N ASP A 118 -11.07 6.28 -9.52
CA ASP A 118 -11.20 7.44 -8.64
C ASP A 118 -9.81 7.95 -8.22
N ALA A 119 -8.91 7.04 -7.82
CA ALA A 119 -7.53 7.38 -7.46
C ALA A 119 -6.77 8.03 -8.64
N VAL A 120 -6.87 7.50 -9.86
CA VAL A 120 -6.29 8.13 -11.08
C VAL A 120 -6.85 9.54 -11.34
N ASN A 121 -8.06 9.83 -10.88
CA ASN A 121 -8.68 11.15 -10.96
C ASN A 121 -8.47 11.99 -9.68
N HIS A 122 -7.60 11.55 -8.77
CA HIS A 122 -7.30 12.15 -7.48
C HIS A 122 -8.54 12.34 -6.59
N LEU A 123 -9.50 11.42 -6.69
CA LEU A 123 -10.64 11.30 -5.80
C LEU A 123 -10.36 10.19 -4.78
N PHE A 124 -10.00 10.58 -3.57
CA PHE A 124 -9.56 9.65 -2.52
C PHE A 124 -10.62 9.48 -1.43
N PRO A 125 -10.59 8.42 -0.61
CA PRO A 125 -11.48 8.30 0.54
C PRO A 125 -11.22 9.43 1.56
N ALA A 126 -12.27 10.11 2.02
CA ALA A 126 -12.17 11.24 2.95
C ALA A 126 -12.06 10.84 4.43
N SER A 127 -12.32 9.58 4.79
CA SER A 127 -12.04 9.09 6.14
C SER A 127 -11.72 7.60 6.12
N PRO A 128 -11.01 7.08 7.13
CA PRO A 128 -10.76 5.65 7.23
C PRO A 128 -12.07 4.87 7.26
N GLY A 129 -12.24 3.93 6.33
CA GLY A 129 -13.48 3.14 6.22
C GLY A 129 -14.67 3.90 5.64
N ALA A 130 -14.48 5.08 5.04
CA ALA A 130 -15.53 5.79 4.33
C ALA A 130 -16.07 4.95 3.17
N GLY A 131 -17.36 4.58 3.22
CA GLY A 131 -18.02 3.86 2.12
C GLY A 131 -18.36 4.76 0.93
N SER A 132 -18.54 6.07 1.13
CA SER A 132 -18.92 7.00 0.06
C SER A 132 -18.40 8.43 0.24
N ASP A 133 -17.74 8.74 1.36
CA ASP A 133 -17.20 10.08 1.60
C ASP A 133 -15.84 10.21 0.93
N THR A 134 -15.67 11.25 0.11
CA THR A 134 -14.54 11.40 -0.81
C THR A 134 -13.89 12.78 -0.71
N LEU A 135 -12.58 12.80 -0.88
CA LEU A 135 -11.72 13.97 -0.95
C LEU A 135 -11.21 14.12 -2.38
N GLN A 136 -11.75 15.10 -3.11
CA GLN A 136 -11.23 15.48 -4.41
C GLN A 136 -10.01 16.39 -4.24
N LEU A 137 -8.86 15.95 -4.73
CA LEU A 137 -7.66 16.78 -4.81
C LEU A 137 -7.43 17.30 -6.23
N PRO A 138 -6.70 18.42 -6.39
CA PRO A 138 -6.35 18.90 -7.72
C PRO A 138 -5.53 17.87 -8.49
N ALA A 139 -5.69 17.90 -9.81
CA ALA A 139 -4.74 17.28 -10.72
C ALA A 139 -3.34 17.88 -10.49
N GLY A 140 -2.33 17.02 -10.34
CA GLY A 140 -0.91 17.34 -10.38
C GLY A 140 -0.26 16.79 -9.13
N ASP A 141 0.69 17.53 -8.57
CA ASP A 141 1.27 17.12 -7.30
C ASP A 141 0.22 17.14 -6.19
N ILE A 142 0.03 15.98 -5.56
CA ILE A 142 -0.78 15.84 -4.36
C ILE A 142 -0.07 16.56 -3.21
N ASN A 143 -0.74 17.48 -2.54
CA ASN A 143 -0.22 18.08 -1.33
C ASN A 143 -0.56 17.19 -0.11
N TRP A 144 0.33 16.27 0.24
CA TRP A 144 0.10 15.26 1.28
C TRP A 144 0.02 15.84 2.71
N LEU A 145 0.57 17.05 2.91
CA LEU A 145 0.68 17.69 4.23
C LEU A 145 -0.37 18.78 4.48
N GLY A 146 -0.81 19.48 3.43
CA GLY A 146 -1.62 20.70 3.53
C GLY A 146 -3.04 20.59 3.00
N THR A 147 -3.47 19.44 2.48
CA THR A 147 -4.78 19.26 1.82
C THR A 147 -5.98 19.31 2.76
N THR A 148 -5.77 19.10 4.06
CA THR A 148 -6.86 18.87 5.01
C THR A 148 -6.71 19.69 6.29
N GLN A 149 -6.02 20.84 6.27
CA GLN A 149 -5.80 21.66 7.47
C GLN A 149 -7.09 21.80 8.31
N GLY A 150 -7.11 21.17 9.49
CA GLY A 150 -8.24 21.14 10.42
C GLY A 150 -9.12 19.88 10.40
N ASP A 151 -9.00 19.00 9.41
CA ASP A 151 -9.73 17.73 9.31
C ASP A 151 -8.75 16.54 9.45
N THR A 152 -8.71 16.01 10.67
CA THR A 152 -7.79 14.92 11.03
C THR A 152 -8.15 13.62 10.33
N SER A 153 -9.43 13.33 10.09
CA SER A 153 -9.87 12.08 9.45
C SER A 153 -9.44 12.01 7.99
N LYS A 154 -9.56 13.12 7.26
CA LYS A 154 -9.08 13.21 5.87
C LYS A 154 -7.57 13.07 5.79
N TYR A 155 -6.87 13.70 6.73
CA TYR A 155 -5.41 13.61 6.81
C TYR A 155 -4.93 12.17 7.00
N GLN A 156 -5.54 11.48 7.96
CA GLN A 156 -5.25 10.08 8.29
C GLN A 156 -5.55 9.16 7.10
N SER A 157 -6.73 9.31 6.51
CA SER A 157 -7.13 8.52 5.33
C SER A 157 -6.13 8.68 4.18
N LEU A 158 -5.75 9.93 3.88
CA LEU A 158 -4.81 10.26 2.81
C LEU A 158 -3.42 9.65 3.06
N ASN A 159 -2.95 9.59 4.31
CA ASN A 159 -1.63 9.06 4.65
C ASN A 159 -1.61 7.55 4.94
N ARG A 160 -2.76 6.87 4.91
CA ARG A 160 -2.86 5.40 4.96
C ARG A 160 -2.78 4.76 3.56
N GLN A 161 -3.14 5.49 2.51
CA GLN A 161 -3.03 5.08 1.10
C GLN A 161 -3.64 3.69 0.80
N ALA A 162 -4.77 3.38 1.42
CA ALA A 162 -5.42 2.07 1.26
C ALA A 162 -5.80 1.75 -0.20
N TRP A 163 -6.07 2.77 -1.02
CA TRP A 163 -6.41 2.60 -2.44
C TRP A 163 -5.25 2.10 -3.30
N TRP A 164 -4.01 2.08 -2.80
CA TRP A 164 -2.88 1.48 -3.53
C TRP A 164 -3.10 0.01 -3.83
N GLN A 165 -3.78 -0.72 -2.93
CA GLN A 165 -4.17 -2.11 -3.19
C GLN A 165 -5.12 -2.20 -4.39
N ASN A 166 -6.04 -1.25 -4.54
CA ASN A 166 -6.98 -1.20 -5.66
C ASN A 166 -6.28 -0.81 -6.97
N LEU A 167 -5.36 0.15 -6.95
CA LEU A 167 -4.52 0.48 -8.11
C LEU A 167 -3.72 -0.73 -8.60
N ALA A 168 -3.03 -1.42 -7.68
CA ALA A 168 -2.25 -2.62 -8.01
C ALA A 168 -3.14 -3.76 -8.55
N THR A 169 -4.28 -4.02 -7.91
CA THR A 169 -5.21 -5.06 -8.33
C THR A 169 -5.86 -4.74 -9.68
N ALA A 170 -6.30 -3.51 -9.89
CA ALA A 170 -6.88 -3.07 -11.16
C ALA A 170 -5.87 -3.14 -12.30
N TYR A 171 -4.60 -2.80 -12.04
CA TYR A 171 -3.51 -3.01 -13.00
C TYR A 171 -3.37 -4.48 -13.38
N ARG A 172 -3.37 -5.39 -12.39
CA ARG A 172 -3.30 -6.83 -12.65
C ARG A 172 -4.49 -7.37 -13.45
N LEU A 173 -5.69 -6.87 -13.16
CA LEU A 173 -6.93 -7.29 -13.83
C LEU A 173 -7.01 -6.82 -15.29
N THR A 174 -6.49 -5.64 -15.60
CA THR A 174 -6.76 -4.96 -16.87
C THR A 174 -5.54 -4.74 -17.76
N GLY A 175 -4.34 -4.74 -17.17
CA GLY A 175 -3.11 -4.29 -17.83
C GLY A 175 -3.05 -2.78 -18.11
N ASN A 176 -4.01 -1.99 -17.62
CA ASN A 176 -4.07 -0.55 -17.88
C ASN A 176 -2.96 0.19 -17.11
N THR A 177 -1.96 0.69 -17.85
CA THR A 177 -0.76 1.34 -17.30
C THR A 177 -1.04 2.63 -16.54
N ASN A 178 -2.23 3.23 -16.66
CA ASN A 178 -2.59 4.40 -15.87
C ASN A 178 -2.59 4.09 -14.38
N TYR A 179 -3.03 2.90 -13.95
CA TYR A 179 -3.04 2.51 -12.55
C TYR A 179 -1.63 2.33 -11.96
N SER A 180 -0.74 1.66 -12.69
CA SER A 180 0.64 1.49 -12.24
C SER A 180 1.40 2.82 -12.24
N THR A 181 1.15 3.66 -13.23
CA THR A 181 1.76 5.01 -13.33
C THR A 181 1.33 5.87 -12.14
N GLU A 182 0.03 5.91 -11.84
CA GLU A 182 -0.51 6.64 -10.69
C GLU A 182 0.14 6.18 -9.39
N LEU A 183 0.15 4.87 -9.12
CA LEU A 183 0.74 4.30 -7.90
C LEU A 183 2.22 4.71 -7.75
N THR A 184 3.04 4.53 -8.80
CA THR A 184 4.47 4.87 -8.73
C THR A 184 4.72 6.38 -8.61
N ASN A 185 3.85 7.21 -9.17
CA ASN A 185 3.91 8.66 -9.02
C ASN A 185 3.48 9.11 -7.62
N GLU A 186 2.44 8.50 -7.05
CA GLU A 186 2.04 8.74 -5.65
C GLU A 186 3.17 8.35 -4.69
N LEU A 187 3.84 7.22 -4.91
CA LEU A 187 5.04 6.82 -4.14
C LEU A 187 6.13 7.88 -4.20
N ALA A 188 6.45 8.38 -5.39
CA ALA A 188 7.45 9.42 -5.58
C ALA A 188 7.04 10.75 -4.92
N SER A 189 5.81 11.19 -5.17
CA SER A 189 5.24 12.42 -4.65
C SER A 189 5.20 12.44 -3.12
N TRP A 190 4.73 11.36 -2.50
CA TRP A 190 4.71 11.22 -1.05
C TRP A 190 6.13 11.19 -0.49
N SER A 191 7.04 10.46 -1.13
CA SER A 191 8.44 10.35 -0.70
C SER A 191 9.19 11.68 -0.74
N ALA A 192 8.93 12.52 -1.75
CA ALA A 192 9.53 13.84 -1.89
C ALA A 192 9.07 14.82 -0.81
N GLN A 193 7.82 14.70 -0.36
CA GLN A 193 7.23 15.57 0.66
C GLN A 193 7.43 15.05 2.09
N ASN A 194 7.78 13.77 2.24
CA ASN A 194 7.98 13.10 3.52
C ASN A 194 9.38 12.43 3.56
N PRO A 195 10.46 13.22 3.57
CA PRO A 195 11.81 12.68 3.75
C PRO A 195 11.96 12.07 5.14
N ALA A 196 12.89 11.13 5.29
CA ALA A 196 13.31 10.65 6.61
C ALA A 196 13.73 11.84 7.48
N LEU A 197 13.40 11.82 8.77
CA LEU A 197 13.92 12.78 9.73
C LEU A 197 15.05 12.14 10.53
N VAL A 198 15.98 12.96 11.02
CA VAL A 198 17.23 12.50 11.63
C VAL A 198 17.01 11.63 12.89
N ASP A 199 15.95 11.89 13.65
CA ASP A 199 15.60 11.10 14.85
C ASP A 199 14.19 10.54 14.74
N ALA A 200 14.11 9.23 14.48
CA ALA A 200 12.89 8.43 14.40
C ALA A 200 11.87 8.73 15.54
N ASN A 201 12.34 8.98 16.76
CA ASN A 201 11.47 9.22 17.92
C ASN A 201 10.63 10.51 17.80
N THR A 202 11.06 11.44 16.95
CA THR A 202 10.45 12.77 16.83
C THR A 202 9.55 12.91 15.61
N TRP A 203 9.41 11.85 14.78
CA TRP A 203 8.78 11.99 13.47
C TRP A 203 7.32 12.38 13.56
N SER A 204 6.55 11.74 14.44
CA SER A 204 5.13 12.06 14.66
C SER A 204 4.90 13.48 15.20
N GLN A 205 5.91 14.10 15.82
CA GLN A 205 5.85 15.47 16.34
C GLN A 205 6.20 16.53 15.29
N HIS A 206 6.97 16.15 14.25
CA HIS A 206 7.49 17.08 13.25
C HIS A 206 6.88 16.88 11.85
N ALA A 207 6.30 15.72 11.59
CA ALA A 207 5.68 15.36 10.33
C ALA A 207 4.44 14.50 10.63
N PRO A 208 3.23 15.09 10.61
CA PRO A 208 2.01 14.37 10.96
C PRO A 208 1.75 13.11 10.08
N SER A 209 2.37 13.03 8.90
CA SER A 209 2.29 11.91 7.94
C SER A 209 2.98 10.66 8.48
N TRP A 210 3.89 10.86 9.43
CA TRP A 210 4.53 9.85 10.27
C TRP A 210 3.79 9.65 11.60
N SER A 211 2.48 9.93 11.65
CA SER A 211 1.59 9.42 12.69
C SER A 211 1.80 7.92 12.87
N LEU A 212 1.94 7.46 14.12
CA LEU A 212 2.32 6.08 14.44
C LEU A 212 1.32 5.06 13.86
N LEU A 213 0.04 5.27 14.15
CA LEU A 213 -1.04 4.43 13.63
C LEU A 213 -1.08 4.42 12.09
N ASP A 214 -1.09 5.61 11.47
CA ASP A 214 -1.27 5.72 10.02
C ASP A 214 -0.06 5.15 9.27
N THR A 215 1.14 5.29 9.85
CA THR A 215 2.37 4.70 9.34
C THR A 215 2.35 3.19 9.40
N SER A 216 1.84 2.62 10.50
CA SER A 216 1.71 1.17 10.63
C SER A 216 0.74 0.58 9.59
N ILE A 217 -0.43 1.21 9.45
CA ILE A 217 -1.43 0.81 8.44
C ILE A 217 -0.88 1.00 7.02
N ARG A 218 -0.14 2.09 6.76
CA ARG A 218 0.51 2.35 5.48
C ARG A 218 1.50 1.24 5.14
N ALA A 219 2.31 0.76 6.10
CA ALA A 219 3.23 -0.35 5.88
C ALA A 219 2.51 -1.60 5.36
N VAL A 220 1.38 -1.97 5.96
CA VAL A 220 0.54 -3.09 5.52
C VAL A 220 -0.03 -2.83 4.11
N ASN A 221 -0.65 -1.67 3.87
CA ASN A 221 -1.23 -1.36 2.56
C ASN A 221 -0.18 -1.36 1.42
N TRP A 222 0.99 -0.80 1.70
CA TRP A 222 2.08 -0.69 0.74
C TRP A 222 2.70 -2.06 0.44
N THR A 223 2.82 -2.95 1.42
CA THR A 223 3.31 -4.33 1.19
C THR A 223 2.32 -5.15 0.36
N TRP A 224 1.01 -5.01 0.59
CA TRP A 224 -0.01 -5.60 -0.31
C TRP A 224 0.15 -5.11 -1.75
N ALA A 225 0.23 -3.79 -1.95
CA ALA A 225 0.43 -3.20 -3.27
C ALA A 225 1.74 -3.67 -3.93
N TYR A 226 2.84 -3.71 -3.17
CA TYR A 226 4.14 -4.20 -3.63
C TYR A 226 4.07 -5.67 -4.07
N SER A 227 3.50 -6.55 -3.26
CA SER A 227 3.37 -7.98 -3.56
C SER A 227 2.55 -8.25 -4.82
N LEU A 228 1.57 -7.40 -5.12
CA LEU A 228 0.80 -7.47 -6.37
C LEU A 228 1.59 -6.95 -7.58
N MET A 229 2.45 -5.93 -7.38
CA MET A 229 3.16 -5.22 -8.45
C MET A 229 4.53 -5.81 -8.79
N ILE A 230 5.24 -6.42 -7.84
CA ILE A 230 6.56 -7.00 -8.06
C ILE A 230 6.52 -8.08 -9.15
N GLY A 231 7.45 -8.00 -10.10
CA GLY A 231 7.49 -8.88 -11.27
C GLY A 231 6.59 -8.46 -12.44
N THR A 232 5.83 -7.36 -12.31
CA THR A 232 5.08 -6.78 -13.44
C THR A 232 5.88 -5.70 -14.17
N SER A 233 5.48 -5.36 -15.40
CA SER A 233 6.12 -4.29 -16.17
C SER A 233 5.79 -2.88 -15.65
N GLY A 234 4.76 -2.74 -14.80
CA GLY A 234 4.37 -1.49 -14.17
C GLY A 234 5.19 -1.12 -12.93
N TRP A 235 6.09 -2.01 -12.46
CA TRP A 235 6.95 -1.79 -11.29
C TRP A 235 8.41 -1.65 -11.71
N THR A 236 8.93 -0.42 -11.75
CA THR A 236 10.28 -0.15 -12.23
C THR A 236 11.35 -0.41 -11.17
N ALA A 237 12.62 -0.46 -11.59
CA ALA A 237 13.77 -0.62 -10.71
C ALA A 237 13.90 0.53 -9.70
N GLU A 238 13.63 1.75 -10.15
CA GLU A 238 13.61 2.96 -9.33
C GLU A 238 12.43 2.95 -8.36
N ALA A 239 11.23 2.55 -8.79
CA ALA A 239 10.09 2.40 -7.88
C ALA A 239 10.39 1.37 -6.78
N ASN A 240 10.98 0.23 -7.13
CA ASN A 240 11.40 -0.79 -6.17
C ASN A 240 12.41 -0.26 -5.16
N THR A 241 13.44 0.44 -5.63
CA THR A 241 14.48 0.99 -4.75
C THR A 241 13.91 2.06 -3.82
N LEU A 242 13.08 2.97 -4.34
CA LEU A 242 12.43 4.01 -3.54
C LEU A 242 11.50 3.41 -2.48
N PHE A 243 10.71 2.41 -2.87
CA PHE A 243 9.85 1.67 -1.95
C PHE A 243 10.65 1.03 -0.81
N LEU A 244 11.75 0.35 -1.12
CA LEU A 244 12.59 -0.30 -0.10
C LEU A 244 13.27 0.69 0.83
N VAL A 245 13.70 1.85 0.32
CA VAL A 245 14.16 2.97 1.16
C VAL A 245 13.05 3.36 2.15
N LYS A 246 11.82 3.56 1.68
CA LYS A 246 10.69 3.95 2.54
C LYS A 246 10.26 2.86 3.51
N MET A 247 10.40 1.58 3.16
CA MET A 247 10.16 0.48 4.09
C MET A 247 11.21 0.41 5.21
N ALA A 248 12.49 0.60 4.89
CA ALA A 248 13.55 0.67 5.89
C ALA A 248 13.33 1.85 6.86
N GLU A 249 13.05 3.05 6.32
CA GLU A 249 12.68 4.24 7.10
C GLU A 249 11.47 3.98 8.01
N THR A 250 10.45 3.29 7.48
CA THR A 250 9.22 2.97 8.23
C THR A 250 9.49 1.98 9.36
N GLY A 251 10.27 0.92 9.11
CA GLY A 251 10.64 -0.05 10.14
C GLY A 251 11.43 0.60 11.29
N GLN A 252 12.41 1.44 10.95
CA GLN A 252 13.18 2.21 11.93
C GLN A 252 12.30 3.13 12.77
N PHE A 253 11.32 3.79 12.15
CA PHE A 253 10.35 4.62 12.87
C PHE A 253 9.46 3.81 13.81
N LEU A 254 8.85 2.73 13.34
CA LEU A 254 7.93 1.91 14.14
C LEU A 254 8.61 1.23 15.33
N ASP A 255 9.89 0.87 15.19
CA ASP A 255 10.72 0.30 16.26
C ASP A 255 11.10 1.34 17.33
N ALA A 256 11.36 2.59 16.92
CA ALA A 256 11.79 3.65 17.83
C ALA A 256 10.63 4.39 18.51
N ALA A 257 9.50 4.57 17.81
CA ALA A 257 8.41 5.42 18.27
C ALA A 257 7.85 4.98 19.63
N THR A 258 7.48 5.96 20.47
CA THR A 258 6.80 5.70 21.75
C THR A 258 5.54 4.87 21.48
N PRO A 259 5.44 3.65 22.04
CA PRO A 259 4.36 2.74 21.71
C PRO A 259 3.04 3.16 22.34
N TYR A 260 1.94 2.71 21.74
CA TYR A 260 0.63 2.76 22.39
C TYR A 260 0.62 1.90 23.66
N ALA A 261 -0.31 2.21 24.58
CA ALA A 261 -0.57 1.32 25.69
C ALA A 261 -1.05 -0.04 25.17
N LEU A 262 -0.57 -1.14 25.76
CA LEU A 262 -0.88 -2.48 25.27
C LEU A 262 -2.38 -2.84 25.27
N ASN A 263 -3.20 -2.10 26.02
CA ASN A 263 -4.64 -2.27 26.10
C ASN A 263 -5.44 -1.32 25.19
N ASP A 264 -4.77 -0.59 24.30
CA ASP A 264 -5.33 0.30 23.28
C ASP A 264 -5.44 -0.46 21.94
N ASN A 265 -6.58 -0.39 21.25
CA ASN A 265 -6.80 -1.10 19.97
C ASN A 265 -5.69 -0.85 18.92
N ARG A 266 -5.06 0.33 18.94
CA ARG A 266 -4.00 0.70 18.00
C ARG A 266 -2.67 -0.03 18.25
N ALA A 267 -2.47 -0.60 19.44
CA ALA A 267 -1.23 -1.30 19.77
C ALA A 267 -1.03 -2.54 18.88
N ILE A 268 -2.09 -3.30 18.61
CA ILE A 268 -2.02 -4.46 17.72
C ILE A 268 -1.68 -4.03 16.29
N GLU A 269 -2.32 -2.96 15.81
CA GLU A 269 -2.02 -2.38 14.48
C GLU A 269 -0.57 -1.91 14.37
N GLN A 270 -0.02 -1.25 15.40
CA GLN A 270 1.39 -0.82 15.43
C GLN A 270 2.34 -1.99 15.20
N TYR A 271 2.16 -3.08 15.95
CA TYR A 271 3.08 -4.21 15.88
C TYR A 271 2.85 -5.08 14.65
N GLN A 272 1.63 -5.12 14.10
CA GLN A 272 1.36 -5.75 12.80
C GLN A 272 2.17 -5.07 11.68
N GLY A 273 2.18 -3.74 11.61
CA GLY A 273 2.92 -3.04 10.55
C GLY A 273 4.42 -3.25 10.64
N LEU A 274 4.98 -3.27 11.86
CA LEU A 274 6.40 -3.59 12.07
C LEU A 274 6.71 -5.04 11.70
N ASP A 275 5.84 -5.98 12.10
CA ASP A 275 5.97 -7.39 11.76
C ASP A 275 5.96 -7.60 10.24
N TYR A 276 5.02 -7.00 9.52
CA TYR A 276 4.96 -7.09 8.05
C TYR A 276 6.26 -6.67 7.37
N ILE A 277 6.87 -5.56 7.81
CA ILE A 277 8.15 -5.09 7.27
C ILE A 277 9.26 -6.11 7.58
N ALA A 278 9.34 -6.52 8.83
CA ALA A 278 10.39 -7.41 9.32
C ALA A 278 10.34 -8.80 8.67
N THR A 279 9.13 -9.33 8.47
CA THR A 279 8.87 -10.64 7.89
C THR A 279 9.05 -10.63 6.37
N LEU A 280 8.59 -9.59 5.67
CA LEU A 280 8.65 -9.54 4.20
C LEU A 280 9.97 -9.01 3.65
N PHE A 281 10.76 -8.28 4.44
CA PHE A 281 12.07 -7.75 4.05
C PHE A 281 13.16 -8.17 5.05
N PRO A 282 13.41 -9.49 5.21
CA PRO A 282 14.41 -10.00 6.15
C PRO A 282 15.84 -9.59 5.78
N GLU A 283 16.06 -8.99 4.61
CA GLU A 283 17.33 -8.42 4.21
C GLU A 283 17.69 -7.13 4.96
N PHE A 284 16.75 -6.43 5.60
CA PHE A 284 17.13 -5.31 6.45
C PHE A 284 17.92 -5.79 7.67
N THR A 285 18.95 -5.05 8.04
CA THR A 285 19.91 -5.45 9.10
C THR A 285 19.20 -5.62 10.43
N SER A 286 18.18 -4.79 10.68
CA SER A 286 17.38 -4.81 11.90
C SER A 286 16.13 -5.69 11.82
N ALA A 287 15.82 -6.31 10.68
CA ALA A 287 14.57 -7.07 10.47
C ALA A 287 14.35 -8.14 11.56
N SER A 288 15.36 -8.94 11.89
CA SER A 288 15.24 -9.97 12.92
C SER A 288 14.93 -9.41 14.31
N THR A 289 15.50 -8.25 14.66
CA THR A 289 15.23 -7.56 15.93
C THR A 289 13.81 -6.99 15.93
N TRP A 290 13.40 -6.37 14.83
CA TRP A 290 12.04 -5.84 14.64
C TRP A 290 10.98 -6.93 14.76
N ASN A 291 11.18 -8.08 14.10
CA ASN A 291 10.26 -9.21 14.18
C ASN A 291 10.13 -9.74 15.63
N THR A 292 11.27 -9.93 16.31
CA THR A 292 11.28 -10.36 17.71
C THR A 292 10.54 -9.38 18.63
N PHE A 293 10.75 -8.08 18.42
CA PHE A 293 10.09 -7.03 19.18
C PHE A 293 8.58 -6.98 18.88
N ALA A 294 8.21 -6.98 17.60
CA ALA A 294 6.83 -6.96 17.14
C ALA A 294 6.03 -8.14 17.71
N HIS A 295 6.52 -9.38 17.60
CA HIS A 295 5.82 -10.55 18.17
C HIS A 295 5.64 -10.46 19.68
N LYS A 296 6.70 -10.07 20.41
CA LYS A 296 6.64 -9.94 21.88
C LYS A 296 5.54 -8.98 22.30
N GLU A 297 5.50 -7.80 21.70
CA GLU A 297 4.54 -6.77 22.09
C GLU A 297 3.14 -7.04 21.52
N LEU A 298 3.03 -7.61 20.31
CA LEU A 298 1.77 -8.07 19.71
C LEU A 298 1.08 -9.08 20.64
N PHE A 299 1.79 -10.10 21.11
CA PHE A 299 1.21 -11.08 22.04
C PHE A 299 0.91 -10.49 23.41
N SER A 300 1.70 -9.51 23.85
CA SER A 300 1.42 -8.78 25.11
C SER A 300 0.16 -7.94 24.99
N ALA A 301 -0.06 -7.29 23.85
CA ALA A 301 -1.27 -6.52 23.54
C ALA A 301 -2.49 -7.44 23.38
N MET A 302 -2.35 -8.53 22.62
CA MET A 302 -3.38 -9.55 22.46
C MET A 302 -3.91 -10.06 23.80
N ASN A 303 -3.02 -10.37 24.75
CA ASN A 303 -3.40 -10.83 26.09
C ASN A 303 -4.10 -9.77 26.95
N GLN A 304 -3.93 -8.48 26.65
CA GLN A 304 -4.59 -7.38 27.37
C GLN A 304 -5.90 -6.94 26.72
N GLN A 305 -6.10 -7.27 25.44
CA GLN A 305 -7.23 -6.83 24.65
C GLN A 305 -8.28 -7.93 24.44
N ILE A 306 -7.90 -9.21 24.44
CA ILE A 306 -8.85 -10.32 24.28
C ILE A 306 -9.07 -11.00 25.63
N TYR A 307 -10.32 -11.00 26.09
CA TYR A 307 -10.71 -11.71 27.30
C TYR A 307 -10.72 -13.23 27.12
N PRO A 308 -10.68 -14.04 28.20
CA PRO A 308 -10.73 -15.50 28.10
C PRO A 308 -11.97 -16.07 27.41
N ASP A 309 -13.06 -15.30 27.34
CA ASP A 309 -14.28 -15.67 26.60
C ASP A 309 -14.24 -15.26 25.11
N GLY A 310 -13.15 -14.64 24.66
CA GLY A 310 -12.94 -14.16 23.30
C GLY A 310 -13.45 -12.75 23.04
N SER A 311 -14.15 -12.11 23.98
CA SER A 311 -14.61 -10.74 23.78
C SER A 311 -13.44 -9.75 23.76
N ASP A 312 -13.53 -8.78 22.86
CA ASP A 312 -12.58 -7.66 22.79
C ASP A 312 -12.83 -6.66 23.91
N ARG A 313 -11.75 -6.08 24.43
CA ARG A 313 -11.74 -5.15 25.56
C ARG A 313 -12.56 -3.90 25.31
N GLU A 314 -12.59 -3.36 24.09
CA GLU A 314 -13.31 -2.12 23.80
C GLU A 314 -14.82 -2.32 23.76
N GLN A 315 -15.28 -3.59 23.75
CA GLN A 315 -16.70 -3.95 23.71
C GLN A 315 -17.44 -3.28 22.54
N ALA A 316 -16.71 -3.04 21.46
CA ALA A 316 -17.19 -2.39 20.24
C ALA A 316 -16.98 -3.35 19.06
N PRO A 317 -18.07 -3.87 18.44
CA PRO A 317 -17.96 -4.85 17.33
C PRO A 317 -17.13 -4.35 16.14
N GLY A 318 -17.11 -3.03 15.91
CA GLY A 318 -16.26 -2.42 14.89
C GLY A 318 -14.77 -2.67 15.16
N TYR A 319 -14.30 -2.33 16.36
CA TYR A 319 -12.89 -2.47 16.77
C TYR A 319 -12.49 -3.92 17.00
N ALA A 320 -13.37 -4.74 17.57
CA ALA A 320 -13.14 -6.17 17.71
C ALA A 320 -12.83 -6.84 16.36
N GLY A 321 -13.56 -6.46 15.30
CA GLY A 321 -13.31 -6.97 13.95
C GLY A 321 -11.94 -6.55 13.39
N VAL A 322 -11.51 -5.31 13.65
CA VAL A 322 -10.19 -4.82 13.25
C VAL A 322 -9.09 -5.60 13.98
N VAL A 323 -9.17 -5.70 15.31
CA VAL A 323 -8.20 -6.44 16.14
C VAL A 323 -8.07 -7.90 15.68
N LEU A 324 -9.19 -8.60 15.49
CA LEU A 324 -9.17 -10.02 15.14
C LEU A 324 -8.66 -10.26 13.71
N ASN A 325 -9.02 -9.40 12.75
CA ASN A 325 -8.48 -9.50 11.39
C ASN A 325 -6.97 -9.26 11.36
N ASN A 326 -6.48 -8.24 12.07
CA ASN A 326 -5.05 -7.94 12.13
C ASN A 326 -4.25 -9.11 12.73
N LEU A 327 -4.75 -9.73 13.79
CA LEU A 327 -4.14 -10.91 14.39
C LEU A 327 -4.18 -12.13 13.45
N LEU A 328 -5.30 -12.33 12.73
CA LEU A 328 -5.43 -13.42 11.76
C LEU A 328 -4.44 -13.26 10.61
N ASP A 329 -4.39 -12.07 10.02
CA ASP A 329 -3.49 -11.75 8.92
C ASP A 329 -2.03 -11.95 9.35
N THR A 330 -1.66 -11.44 10.54
CA THR A 330 -0.31 -11.60 11.08
C THR A 330 0.03 -13.08 11.28
N LYS A 331 -0.88 -13.85 11.88
CA LYS A 331 -0.68 -15.30 12.10
C LYS A 331 -0.46 -16.06 10.78
N LEU A 332 -1.24 -15.75 9.75
CA LEU A 332 -1.11 -16.40 8.44
C LEU A 332 0.22 -16.03 7.77
N LEU A 333 0.62 -14.75 7.84
CA LEU A 333 1.89 -14.28 7.29
C LEU A 333 3.07 -14.95 8.00
N ASP A 334 3.05 -14.98 9.33
CA ASP A 334 4.05 -15.65 10.15
C ASP A 334 4.18 -17.12 9.80
N GLN A 335 3.04 -17.82 9.67
CA GLN A 335 3.01 -19.24 9.32
C GLN A 335 3.67 -19.50 7.96
N ASP A 336 3.36 -18.69 6.94
CA ASP A 336 3.94 -18.79 5.60
C ASP A 336 5.45 -18.47 5.57
N ASN A 337 5.96 -17.81 6.62
CA ASN A 337 7.37 -17.46 6.80
C ASN A 337 8.06 -18.27 7.90
N GLY A 338 7.45 -19.38 8.35
CA GLY A 338 8.05 -20.35 9.25
C GLY A 338 7.98 -20.00 10.74
N TYR A 339 7.25 -18.95 11.11
CA TYR A 339 6.95 -18.62 12.51
C TYR A 339 5.59 -19.18 12.92
N ASN A 340 5.58 -20.15 13.84
CA ASN A 340 4.34 -20.74 14.33
C ASN A 340 3.97 -20.18 15.70
N TRP A 341 2.81 -19.54 15.78
CA TRP A 341 2.24 -19.09 17.06
C TRP A 341 2.01 -20.30 17.98
N ASN A 342 2.23 -20.13 19.28
CA ASN A 342 1.99 -21.23 20.22
C ASN A 342 0.48 -21.50 20.41
N SER A 343 0.15 -22.60 21.10
CA SER A 343 -1.25 -23.00 21.33
C SER A 343 -2.03 -21.94 22.10
N THR A 344 -1.43 -21.30 23.11
CA THR A 344 -2.10 -20.26 23.91
C THR A 344 -2.58 -19.09 23.05
N GLN A 345 -1.72 -18.54 22.19
CA GLN A 345 -2.14 -17.44 21.30
C GLN A 345 -3.10 -17.93 20.21
N SER A 346 -2.85 -19.11 19.63
CA SER A 346 -3.72 -19.67 18.62
C SER A 346 -5.14 -19.91 19.14
N ASP A 347 -5.27 -20.50 20.33
CA ASP A 347 -6.55 -20.82 20.96
C ASP A 347 -7.30 -19.54 21.35
N LEU A 348 -6.58 -18.50 21.83
CA LEU A 348 -7.16 -17.21 22.16
C LEU A 348 -7.71 -16.50 20.91
N LEU A 349 -6.96 -16.51 19.79
CA LEU A 349 -7.45 -15.96 18.52
C LEU A 349 -8.67 -16.73 18.01
N THR A 350 -8.63 -18.08 18.03
CA THR A 350 -9.77 -18.91 17.63
C THR A 350 -11.00 -18.64 18.50
N THR A 351 -10.82 -18.46 19.81
CA THR A 351 -11.90 -18.10 20.73
C THR A 351 -12.45 -16.72 20.40
N GLY A 352 -11.59 -15.74 20.13
CA GLY A 352 -12.01 -14.39 19.74
C GLY A 352 -12.79 -14.34 18.44
N VAL A 353 -12.32 -15.02 17.39
CA VAL A 353 -13.05 -15.15 16.12
C VAL A 353 -14.40 -15.84 16.35
N THR A 354 -14.44 -16.90 17.17
CA THR A 354 -15.70 -17.60 17.48
C THR A 354 -16.68 -16.70 18.21
N ALA A 355 -16.22 -15.92 19.20
CA ALA A 355 -17.05 -14.97 19.93
C ALA A 355 -17.58 -13.88 18.99
N TYR A 356 -16.74 -13.35 18.11
CA TYR A 356 -17.13 -12.36 17.11
C TYR A 356 -18.22 -12.87 16.17
N MET A 357 -18.06 -14.10 15.66
CA MET A 357 -19.05 -14.73 14.79
C MET A 357 -20.42 -14.91 15.47
N GLN A 358 -20.44 -15.13 16.79
CA GLN A 358 -21.69 -15.22 17.56
C GLN A 358 -22.42 -13.87 17.71
N MET A 359 -21.71 -12.76 17.49
CA MET A 359 -22.31 -11.41 17.51
C MET A 359 -22.89 -11.00 16.15
N LEU A 360 -22.56 -11.72 15.08
CA LEU A 360 -23.10 -11.44 13.77
C LEU A 360 -24.56 -11.88 13.70
N SER A 361 -25.34 -11.10 12.97
CA SER A 361 -26.69 -11.49 12.57
C SER A 361 -26.66 -12.71 11.63
N PRO A 362 -27.77 -13.44 11.45
CA PRO A 362 -27.79 -14.63 10.58
C PRO A 362 -27.39 -14.39 9.12
N ASN A 363 -27.51 -13.15 8.64
CA ASN A 363 -27.06 -12.72 7.31
C ASN A 363 -25.60 -12.24 7.28
N GLY A 364 -24.87 -12.36 8.39
CA GLY A 364 -23.45 -12.02 8.50
C GLY A 364 -23.17 -10.55 8.83
N ASP A 365 -24.21 -9.72 9.00
CA ASP A 365 -24.01 -8.31 9.32
C ASP A 365 -23.63 -8.14 10.79
N ARG A 366 -22.72 -7.19 11.04
CA ARG A 366 -22.33 -6.76 12.39
C ARG A 366 -23.53 -6.10 13.09
N ALA A 367 -23.67 -6.33 14.39
CA ALA A 367 -24.64 -5.60 15.21
C ALA A 367 -24.33 -4.10 15.14
N ALA A 368 -25.38 -3.29 14.96
CA ALA A 368 -25.31 -1.83 14.81
C ALA A 368 -24.80 -1.11 16.06
#